data_AF-A0A955NRR8-F1
#
_entry.id   AF-A0A955NRR8-F1
#
_cell.length_a   1.000
_cell.length_b   1.000
_cell.length_c   1.000
_cell.angle_alpha   90.00
_cell.angle_beta   90.00
_cell.angle_gamma   90.00
#
_symmetry.space_group_name_H-M   'P 1'
#
loop_
_entity.id
_entity.type
_entity.pdbx_description
1 polymer ?
#
loop_
_entity_poly.entity_id
_entity_poly.type
_entity_poly.pdbx_seq_one_letter_code
_entity_poly.pdbx_strand_id
1 'polypeptide(L)'
;MDEPLKFVTASADYEQDGYEVDDAIDGKESTGWSIDAWRDPSLNVDRQGVFVAEKEVGFEEGSILQIRLDFSYGNNHGLGRFRLFAASGPREHLEIPPDIPAILATAVENRTEEQTDRLLDYFGTIEPESKKLLDKLAKHDEGKPNPPDTKAQTLVANPEPPTTHIHTRGDFLRPGDPVQPTTLAVLQPFEPRQEPEKKQPDRLDLANWIVARDNPLTSRVAVNRWWMHLFGRGIVNTPEDFGTRGEKPSHPELLDWLATWYMDNGWSTKDLIPLVVTSNTYRQASETRLDLDERDPENLWLARQGRFRVDAEIIRDLSLAVSGLLNPKVGGPSFRPPLPEGVADLGYARSVKWNVSEGAEKYRRGL
;
A
#
# COMPACT_ATOMS: atom_id res chain seq x y z
N MET A 1 3.40 -66.08 -21.06
CA MET A 1 4.77 -65.76 -20.61
C MET A 1 4.57 -64.62 -19.65
N ASP A 2 4.85 -64.83 -18.37
CA ASP A 2 4.55 -63.83 -17.33
C ASP A 2 5.64 -62.76 -17.41
N GLU A 3 5.26 -61.54 -17.79
CA GLU A 3 6.20 -60.41 -17.85
C GLU A 3 6.14 -59.66 -16.52
N PRO A 4 7.27 -59.51 -15.79
CA PRO A 4 7.28 -58.79 -14.53
C PRO A 4 6.99 -57.29 -14.77
N LEU A 5 6.00 -56.76 -14.04
CA LEU A 5 5.68 -55.34 -14.05
C LEU A 5 6.45 -54.64 -12.94
N LYS A 6 7.26 -53.63 -13.31
CA LYS A 6 8.00 -52.81 -12.36
C LYS A 6 7.21 -51.55 -12.01
N PHE A 7 7.10 -51.25 -10.72
CA PHE A 7 6.62 -49.96 -10.22
C PHE A 7 7.79 -48.99 -10.03
N VAL A 8 7.60 -47.71 -10.32
CA VAL A 8 8.65 -46.66 -10.27
C VAL A 8 8.36 -45.53 -9.30
N THR A 9 7.10 -45.35 -8.93
CA THR A 9 6.66 -44.31 -7.99
C THR A 9 5.57 -44.90 -7.14
N ALA A 10 5.64 -44.64 -5.84
CA ALA A 10 4.54 -44.90 -4.94
C ALA A 10 4.16 -43.61 -4.20
N SER A 11 2.89 -43.49 -3.82
CA SER A 11 2.42 -42.44 -2.92
C SER A 11 1.36 -43.01 -1.98
N ALA A 12 1.25 -42.45 -0.78
CA ALA A 12 0.26 -42.88 0.20
C ALA A 12 -0.41 -41.69 0.88
N ASP A 13 -1.63 -41.91 1.35
CA ASP A 13 -2.33 -40.97 2.22
C ASP A 13 -1.74 -40.91 3.64
N TYR A 14 -0.95 -41.91 4.02
CA TYR A 14 -0.26 -41.99 5.29
C TYR A 14 1.00 -42.87 5.21
N GLU A 15 2.04 -42.44 5.91
CA GLU A 15 3.30 -43.15 6.05
C GLU A 15 3.75 -43.12 7.51
N GLN A 16 4.18 -44.27 8.04
CA GLN A 16 4.83 -44.34 9.33
C GLN A 16 6.31 -43.95 9.18
N ASP A 17 6.83 -43.17 10.13
CA ASP A 17 8.25 -42.80 10.19
C ASP A 17 9.17 -44.03 10.09
N GLY A 18 10.00 -44.07 9.05
CA GLY A 18 10.92 -45.17 8.72
C GLY A 18 10.29 -46.38 8.01
N TYR A 19 9.04 -46.26 7.54
CA TYR A 19 8.31 -47.26 6.75
C TYR A 19 7.47 -46.58 5.67
N GLU A 20 8.14 -45.82 4.81
CA GLU A 20 7.56 -45.03 3.72
C GLU A 20 7.00 -45.93 2.59
N VAL A 21 6.08 -45.41 1.77
CA VAL A 21 5.40 -46.21 0.74
C VAL A 21 6.34 -46.67 -0.38
N ASP A 22 7.37 -45.88 -0.69
CA ASP A 22 8.38 -46.21 -1.69
C ASP A 22 9.20 -47.46 -1.31
N ASP A 23 9.34 -47.73 -0.01
CA ASP A 23 10.04 -48.93 0.47
C ASP A 23 9.30 -50.23 0.11
N ALA A 24 8.00 -50.17 -0.21
CA ALA A 24 7.26 -51.34 -0.67
C ALA A 24 7.64 -51.79 -2.10
N ILE A 25 8.36 -50.95 -2.86
CA ILE A 25 8.77 -51.24 -4.24
C ILE A 25 10.29 -51.16 -4.46
N ASP A 26 11.07 -51.02 -3.38
CA ASP A 26 12.53 -50.87 -3.44
C ASP A 26 13.29 -52.19 -3.69
N GLY A 27 12.58 -53.32 -3.62
CA GLY A 27 13.08 -54.67 -3.88
C GLY A 27 13.83 -55.32 -2.71
N LYS A 28 13.78 -54.76 -1.49
CA LYS A 28 14.38 -55.36 -0.30
C LYS A 28 13.30 -55.95 0.62
N GLU A 29 13.48 -57.21 1.03
CA GLU A 29 12.51 -57.90 1.92
C GLU A 29 12.49 -57.35 3.36
N SER A 30 13.49 -56.54 3.74
CA SER A 30 13.63 -55.98 5.08
C SER A 30 12.95 -54.63 5.29
N THR A 31 12.47 -54.00 4.21
CA THR A 31 11.82 -52.68 4.20
C THR A 31 10.42 -52.81 3.62
N GLY A 32 9.58 -51.80 3.83
CA GLY A 32 8.22 -51.81 3.31
C GLY A 32 7.36 -50.70 3.88
N TRP A 33 6.14 -50.60 3.38
CA TRP A 33 5.17 -49.60 3.82
C TRP A 33 4.42 -50.05 5.07
N SER A 34 4.31 -49.15 6.07
CA SER A 34 3.48 -49.37 7.26
C SER A 34 2.47 -48.23 7.45
N ILE A 35 1.27 -48.62 7.89
CA ILE A 35 0.14 -47.72 8.12
C ILE A 35 -0.10 -47.38 9.59
N ASP A 36 0.72 -47.92 10.51
CA ASP A 36 0.68 -47.69 11.97
C ASP A 36 -0.73 -47.87 12.61
N ALA A 37 -1.59 -48.70 12.00
CA ALA A 37 -3.01 -48.83 12.36
C ALA A 37 -3.24 -49.41 13.78
N TRP A 38 -2.22 -49.98 14.41
CA TRP A 38 -2.30 -50.49 15.79
C TRP A 38 -2.40 -49.38 16.84
N ARG A 39 -2.03 -48.14 16.48
CA ARG A 39 -2.21 -46.96 17.36
C ARG A 39 -3.63 -46.41 17.32
N ASP A 40 -4.44 -46.84 16.36
CA ASP A 40 -5.85 -46.47 16.26
C ASP A 40 -6.72 -47.42 17.10
N PRO A 41 -7.56 -46.92 18.03
CA PRO A 41 -8.41 -47.74 18.88
C PRO A 41 -9.38 -48.67 18.12
N SER A 42 -9.72 -48.33 16.87
CA SER A 42 -10.63 -49.10 16.03
C SER A 42 -9.96 -50.24 15.26
N LEU A 43 -8.61 -50.20 15.13
CA LEU A 43 -7.78 -51.09 14.32
C LEU A 43 -8.18 -51.19 12.83
N ASN A 44 -9.20 -50.46 12.38
CA ASN A 44 -9.73 -50.46 11.02
C ASN A 44 -9.67 -49.04 10.46
N VAL A 45 -8.48 -48.63 10.05
CA VAL A 45 -8.24 -47.32 9.43
C VAL A 45 -8.21 -47.50 7.93
N ASP A 46 -9.03 -46.75 7.21
CA ASP A 46 -8.97 -46.69 5.75
C ASP A 46 -7.66 -46.00 5.33
N ARG A 47 -6.88 -46.69 4.50
CA ARG A 47 -5.58 -46.24 4.01
C ARG A 47 -5.42 -46.56 2.54
N GLN A 48 -4.72 -45.69 1.81
CA GLN A 48 -4.56 -45.81 0.37
C GLN A 48 -3.09 -45.63 -0.01
N GLY A 49 -2.55 -46.64 -0.68
CA GLY A 49 -1.30 -46.55 -1.43
C GLY A 49 -1.59 -46.61 -2.93
N VAL A 50 -0.91 -45.77 -3.71
CA VAL A 50 -0.97 -45.72 -5.17
C VAL A 50 0.39 -46.10 -5.72
N PHE A 51 0.43 -47.08 -6.61
CA PHE A 51 1.67 -47.59 -7.22
C PHE A 51 1.61 -47.40 -8.73
N VAL A 52 2.61 -46.72 -9.29
CA VAL A 52 2.65 -46.36 -10.70
C VAL A 52 3.65 -47.24 -11.44
N ALA A 53 3.17 -47.94 -12.47
CA ALA A 53 4.00 -48.78 -13.32
C ALA A 53 4.96 -47.95 -14.18
N GLU A 54 6.18 -48.46 -14.39
CA GLU A 54 7.22 -47.84 -15.22
C GLU A 54 6.69 -47.51 -16.62
N LYS A 55 6.05 -48.51 -17.23
CA LYS A 55 5.47 -48.45 -18.57
C LYS A 55 3.99 -48.78 -18.53
N GLU A 56 3.27 -48.32 -19.55
CA GLU A 56 1.91 -48.79 -19.80
C GLU A 56 1.94 -50.31 -20.03
N VAL A 57 0.97 -51.00 -19.43
CA VAL A 57 0.82 -52.45 -19.55
C VAL A 57 -0.59 -52.79 -19.98
N GLY A 58 -0.70 -53.71 -20.93
CA GLY A 58 -1.96 -54.03 -21.58
C GLY A 58 -1.73 -54.81 -22.87
N PHE A 59 -2.62 -55.76 -23.18
CA PHE A 59 -2.72 -56.39 -24.50
C PHE A 59 -4.09 -56.05 -25.11
N GLU A 60 -4.18 -56.00 -26.43
CA GLU A 60 -5.43 -55.61 -27.14
C GLU A 60 -6.64 -56.48 -26.75
N GLU A 61 -6.42 -57.77 -26.44
CA GLU A 61 -7.48 -58.70 -26.03
C GLU A 61 -7.73 -58.72 -24.50
N GLY A 62 -7.10 -57.80 -23.76
CA GLY A 62 -7.17 -57.71 -22.31
C GLY A 62 -5.96 -58.34 -21.60
N SER A 63 -5.76 -57.96 -20.34
CA SER A 63 -4.64 -58.41 -19.52
C SER A 63 -5.12 -58.98 -18.20
N ILE A 64 -4.49 -60.07 -17.76
CA ILE A 64 -4.65 -60.60 -16.41
C ILE A 64 -3.48 -60.07 -15.58
N LEU A 65 -3.79 -59.29 -14.54
CA LEU A 65 -2.80 -58.82 -13.58
C LEU A 65 -2.75 -59.78 -12.40
N GLN A 66 -1.58 -60.36 -12.16
CA GLN A 66 -1.32 -61.12 -10.96
C GLN A 66 -0.57 -60.23 -9.97
N ILE A 67 -1.23 -59.90 -8.86
CA ILE A 67 -0.65 -59.09 -7.79
C ILE A 67 -0.32 -60.02 -6.62
N ARG A 68 0.93 -59.97 -6.17
CA ARG A 68 1.38 -60.63 -4.94
C ARG A 68 1.68 -59.55 -3.91
N LEU A 69 1.12 -59.71 -2.71
CA LEU A 69 1.43 -58.87 -1.55
C LEU A 69 2.19 -59.75 -0.56
N ASP A 70 3.43 -59.39 -0.29
CA ASP A 70 4.30 -60.12 0.63
C ASP A 70 4.39 -59.36 1.95
N PHE A 71 3.97 -60.00 3.05
CA PHE A 71 4.01 -59.44 4.40
C PHE A 71 5.12 -60.12 5.21
N SER A 72 6.32 -59.54 5.15
CA SER A 72 7.54 -60.17 5.69
C SER A 72 8.00 -59.57 7.03
N TYR A 73 7.34 -58.51 7.51
CA TYR A 73 7.77 -57.77 8.71
C TYR A 73 6.99 -58.18 9.97
N GLY A 74 7.71 -58.71 10.97
CA GLY A 74 7.17 -59.12 12.27
C GLY A 74 6.28 -60.37 12.20
N ASN A 75 6.25 -61.18 13.27
CA ASN A 75 5.61 -62.50 13.25
C ASN A 75 4.07 -62.52 13.08
N ASN A 76 3.36 -61.41 12.77
CA ASN A 76 1.89 -61.37 12.60
C ASN A 76 1.26 -60.05 12.08
N HIS A 77 2.01 -59.10 11.51
CA HIS A 77 1.43 -57.82 11.05
C HIS A 77 1.10 -57.87 9.56
N GLY A 78 -0.18 -58.04 9.23
CA GLY A 78 -0.67 -58.07 7.84
C GLY A 78 -1.95 -57.25 7.66
N LEU A 79 -2.23 -56.85 6.40
CA LEU A 79 -3.46 -56.14 6.07
C LEU A 79 -4.63 -57.13 6.00
N GLY A 80 -5.59 -57.00 6.93
CA GLY A 80 -6.71 -57.93 7.05
C GLY A 80 -7.82 -57.74 6.00
N ARG A 81 -8.06 -56.51 5.54
CA ARG A 81 -9.07 -56.17 4.52
C ARG A 81 -8.45 -55.18 3.54
N PHE A 82 -8.37 -55.56 2.28
CA PHE A 82 -7.86 -54.68 1.23
C PHE A 82 -8.74 -54.79 -0.03
N ARG A 83 -8.70 -53.73 -0.83
CA ARG A 83 -9.29 -53.67 -2.16
C ARG A 83 -8.20 -53.25 -3.11
N LEU A 84 -8.09 -53.95 -4.24
CA LEU A 84 -7.21 -53.55 -5.34
C LEU A 84 -8.05 -52.85 -6.40
N PHE A 85 -7.54 -51.73 -6.89
CA PHE A 85 -8.12 -50.98 -7.99
C PHE A 85 -7.02 -50.70 -9.01
N ALA A 86 -7.32 -50.87 -10.29
CA ALA A 86 -6.42 -50.56 -11.38
C ALA A 86 -7.05 -49.48 -12.26
N ALA A 87 -6.27 -48.47 -12.63
CA ALA A 87 -6.70 -47.38 -13.49
C ALA A 87 -5.66 -47.14 -14.60
N SER A 88 -6.15 -46.75 -15.78
CA SER A 88 -5.33 -46.31 -16.91
C SER A 88 -5.71 -44.88 -17.28
N GLY A 89 -4.73 -43.98 -17.40
CA GLY A 89 -4.97 -42.58 -17.75
C GLY A 89 -3.76 -41.67 -17.53
N PRO A 90 -3.90 -40.36 -17.83
CA PRO A 90 -2.83 -39.37 -17.64
C PRO A 90 -2.33 -39.34 -16.19
N ARG A 91 -1.01 -39.40 -16.02
CA ARG A 91 -0.33 -39.53 -14.71
C ARG A 91 -0.25 -38.22 -13.91
N GLU A 92 -0.62 -37.10 -14.51
CA GLU A 92 -0.34 -35.73 -14.02
C GLU A 92 -1.07 -35.37 -12.70
N HIS A 93 -2.03 -36.19 -12.25
CA HIS A 93 -2.91 -35.88 -11.11
C HIS A 93 -2.68 -36.82 -9.91
N LEU A 94 -1.61 -37.62 -9.91
CA LEU A 94 -1.31 -38.57 -8.82
C LEU A 94 -0.42 -37.98 -7.71
N GLU A 95 0.12 -36.78 -7.93
CA GLU A 95 0.96 -36.03 -6.97
C GLU A 95 0.16 -34.87 -6.35
N ILE A 96 -1.07 -35.14 -5.92
CA ILE A 96 -1.85 -34.14 -5.17
C ILE A 96 -1.29 -34.08 -3.74
N PRO A 97 -0.86 -32.91 -3.26
CA PRO A 97 -0.42 -32.75 -1.88
C PRO A 97 -1.50 -33.23 -0.88
N PRO A 98 -1.13 -33.96 0.18
CA PRO A 98 -2.09 -34.67 1.05
C PRO A 98 -3.08 -33.75 1.78
N ASP A 99 -2.75 -32.46 1.92
CA ASP A 99 -3.64 -31.44 2.47
C ASP A 99 -4.82 -31.12 1.54
N ILE A 100 -4.66 -31.21 0.21
CA ILE A 100 -5.70 -30.84 -0.75
C ILE A 100 -6.92 -31.79 -0.68
N PRO A 101 -6.76 -33.14 -0.70
CA PRO A 101 -7.87 -34.05 -0.51
C PRO A 101 -8.55 -33.90 0.86
N ALA A 102 -7.77 -33.64 1.91
CA ALA A 102 -8.31 -33.41 3.26
C ALA A 102 -9.22 -32.16 3.31
N ILE A 103 -8.83 -31.08 2.61
CA ILE A 103 -9.67 -29.89 2.49
C ILE A 103 -10.89 -30.16 1.60
N LEU A 104 -10.72 -30.88 0.49
CA LEU A 104 -11.84 -31.23 -0.40
C LEU A 104 -12.90 -32.12 0.28
N ALA A 105 -12.50 -32.96 1.22
CA ALA A 105 -13.39 -33.78 2.05
C ALA A 105 -14.25 -32.95 3.02
N THR A 106 -13.86 -31.71 3.30
CA THR A 106 -14.67 -30.76 4.08
C THR A 106 -15.74 -30.14 3.18
N ALA A 107 -17.00 -30.14 3.62
CA ALA A 107 -18.12 -29.53 2.89
C ALA A 107 -17.87 -28.04 2.64
N VAL A 108 -18.31 -27.51 1.49
CA VAL A 108 -17.97 -26.16 1.03
C VAL A 108 -18.36 -25.09 2.05
N GLU A 109 -19.53 -25.23 2.67
CA GLU A 109 -20.08 -24.35 3.71
C GLU A 109 -19.29 -24.37 5.03
N ASN A 110 -18.44 -25.37 5.25
CA ASN A 110 -17.66 -25.56 6.47
C ASN A 110 -16.15 -25.32 6.27
N ARG A 111 -15.72 -24.92 5.07
CA ARG A 111 -14.31 -24.59 4.80
C ARG A 111 -13.96 -23.23 5.40
N THR A 112 -12.77 -23.13 5.99
CA THR A 112 -12.23 -21.84 6.45
C THR A 112 -11.75 -20.99 5.26
N GLU A 113 -11.50 -19.70 5.50
CA GLU A 113 -10.89 -18.80 4.51
C GLU A 113 -9.52 -19.31 4.06
N GLU A 114 -8.66 -19.69 5.02
CA GLU A 114 -7.33 -20.28 4.75
C GLU A 114 -7.40 -21.56 3.91
N GLN A 115 -8.38 -22.43 4.16
CA GLN A 115 -8.58 -23.65 3.38
C GLN A 115 -9.03 -23.34 1.95
N THR A 116 -9.85 -22.31 1.79
CA THR A 116 -10.33 -21.86 0.49
C THR A 116 -9.19 -21.25 -0.32
N ASP A 117 -8.39 -20.39 0.30
CA ASP A 117 -7.20 -19.78 -0.31
C ASP A 117 -6.19 -20.84 -0.73
N ARG A 118 -5.93 -21.83 0.13
CA ARG A 118 -5.02 -22.94 -0.17
C ARG A 118 -5.45 -23.76 -1.39
N LEU A 119 -6.76 -24.02 -1.53
CA LEU A 119 -7.31 -24.71 -2.70
C LEU A 119 -7.18 -23.85 -3.96
N LEU A 120 -7.45 -22.55 -3.88
CA LEU A 120 -7.32 -21.62 -5.00
C LEU A 120 -5.88 -21.49 -5.48
N ASP A 121 -4.92 -21.42 -4.55
CA ASP A 121 -3.49 -21.41 -4.87
C ASP A 121 -3.09 -22.68 -5.60
N TYR A 122 -3.44 -23.85 -5.07
CA TYR A 122 -3.14 -25.13 -5.71
C TYR A 122 -3.80 -25.24 -7.09
N PHE A 123 -5.10 -24.92 -7.18
CA PHE A 123 -5.83 -24.95 -8.43
C PHE A 123 -5.23 -24.00 -9.48
N GLY A 124 -4.79 -22.82 -9.04
CA GLY A 124 -4.12 -21.86 -9.89
C GLY A 124 -2.84 -22.39 -10.53
N THR A 125 -2.14 -23.34 -9.91
CA THR A 125 -0.93 -23.95 -10.47
C THR A 125 -1.17 -25.05 -11.49
N ILE A 126 -2.37 -25.66 -11.49
CA ILE A 126 -2.70 -26.81 -12.35
C ILE A 126 -3.58 -26.38 -13.53
N GLU A 127 -4.44 -25.37 -13.37
CA GLU A 127 -5.33 -24.91 -14.42
C GLU A 127 -4.57 -24.03 -15.44
N PRO A 128 -4.58 -24.38 -16.74
CA PRO A 128 -3.70 -23.75 -17.74
C PRO A 128 -3.83 -22.22 -17.85
N GLU A 129 -5.05 -21.66 -17.79
CA GLU A 129 -5.22 -20.21 -17.90
C GLU A 129 -4.77 -19.49 -16.62
N SER A 130 -5.10 -20.04 -15.45
CA SER A 130 -4.70 -19.51 -14.15
C SER A 130 -3.18 -19.54 -13.99
N LYS A 131 -2.52 -20.65 -14.36
CA LYS A 131 -1.06 -20.75 -14.32
C LYS A 131 -0.40 -19.68 -15.17
N LYS A 132 -0.90 -19.46 -16.39
CA LYS A 132 -0.42 -18.42 -17.30
C LYS A 132 -0.62 -17.01 -16.73
N LEU A 133 -1.70 -16.77 -15.99
CA LEU A 133 -1.95 -15.50 -15.32
C LEU A 133 -1.04 -15.31 -14.09
N LEU A 134 -0.84 -16.36 -13.29
CA LEU A 134 0.08 -16.36 -12.15
C LEU A 134 1.53 -16.13 -12.59
N ASP A 135 1.97 -16.76 -13.68
CA ASP A 135 3.30 -16.53 -14.25
C ASP A 135 3.50 -15.08 -14.71
N LYS A 136 2.44 -14.47 -15.27
CA LYS A 136 2.46 -13.04 -15.64
C LYS A 136 2.51 -12.14 -14.40
N LEU A 137 1.75 -12.48 -13.37
CA LEU A 137 1.72 -11.73 -12.11
C LEU A 137 3.09 -11.81 -11.43
N ALA A 138 3.69 -13.00 -11.34
CA ALA A 138 5.03 -13.21 -10.79
C ALA A 138 6.08 -12.38 -11.54
N LYS A 139 6.07 -12.42 -12.89
CA LYS A 139 6.97 -11.58 -13.70
C LYS A 139 6.75 -10.07 -13.52
N HIS A 140 5.50 -9.65 -13.37
CA HIS A 140 5.20 -8.24 -13.07
C HIS A 140 5.72 -7.86 -11.68
N ASP A 141 5.60 -8.77 -10.72
CA ASP A 141 5.99 -8.57 -9.34
C ASP A 141 7.52 -8.56 -9.16
N GLU A 142 8.26 -9.34 -9.94
CA GLU A 142 9.72 -9.23 -10.08
C GLU A 142 10.16 -7.85 -10.57
N GLY A 143 9.31 -7.17 -11.37
CA GLY A 143 9.53 -5.82 -11.85
C GLY A 143 9.06 -4.71 -10.92
N LYS A 144 8.53 -5.04 -9.72
CA LYS A 144 8.12 -4.02 -8.75
C LYS A 144 9.32 -3.15 -8.40
N PRO A 145 9.19 -1.82 -8.43
CA PRO A 145 10.24 -0.95 -7.94
C PRO A 145 10.50 -1.30 -6.48
N ASN A 146 11.77 -1.43 -6.10
CA ASN A 146 12.13 -1.57 -4.70
C ASN A 146 11.43 -0.45 -3.91
N PRO A 147 10.73 -0.78 -2.81
CA PRO A 147 10.17 0.25 -1.96
C PRO A 147 11.30 1.22 -1.60
N PRO A 148 11.06 2.53 -1.63
CA PRO A 148 12.11 3.50 -1.35
C PRO A 148 12.74 3.16 0.00
N ASP A 149 14.06 2.91 0.02
CA ASP A 149 14.85 2.65 1.24
C ASP A 149 14.77 3.79 2.26
N THR A 150 14.18 4.92 1.87
CA THR A 150 13.90 6.04 2.74
C THR A 150 12.79 5.65 3.71
N LYS A 151 13.19 5.08 4.85
CA LYS A 151 12.35 4.99 6.03
C LYS A 151 11.97 6.40 6.45
N ALA A 152 10.73 6.81 6.19
CA ALA A 152 10.18 8.02 6.77
C ALA A 152 10.09 7.79 8.28
N GLN A 153 10.67 8.69 9.08
CA GLN A 153 10.43 8.66 10.51
C GLN A 153 8.96 8.98 10.75
N THR A 154 8.23 8.03 11.32
CA THR A 154 6.86 8.25 11.77
C THR A 154 6.87 8.63 13.24
N LEU A 155 5.97 9.53 13.62
CA LEU A 155 5.71 9.85 15.02
C LEU A 155 4.60 8.91 15.50
N VAL A 156 4.92 8.05 16.46
CA VAL A 156 3.91 7.23 17.17
C VAL A 156 3.61 7.90 18.51
N ALA A 157 2.34 7.92 18.90
CA ALA A 157 1.95 8.41 20.21
C ALA A 157 2.61 7.54 21.29
N ASN A 158 3.28 8.18 22.25
CA ASN A 158 3.83 7.48 23.40
C ASN A 158 2.66 7.12 24.34
N PRO A 159 2.42 5.83 24.66
CA PRO A 159 1.36 5.42 25.58
C PRO A 159 1.54 5.99 27.00
N GLU A 160 2.77 6.32 27.39
CA GLU A 160 3.12 6.92 28.67
C GLU A 160 3.82 8.27 28.45
N PRO A 161 3.07 9.34 28.12
CA PRO A 161 3.67 10.64 27.83
C PRO A 161 4.35 11.22 29.09
N PRO A 162 5.54 11.83 28.95
CA PRO A 162 6.24 12.41 30.08
C PRO A 162 5.47 13.62 30.64
N THR A 163 5.46 13.77 31.97
CA THR A 163 4.87 14.92 32.64
C THR A 163 5.52 16.23 32.19
N THR A 164 4.71 17.16 31.68
CA THR A 164 5.17 18.50 31.29
C THR A 164 4.85 19.50 32.41
N HIS A 165 5.71 20.50 32.60
CA HIS A 165 5.57 21.50 33.67
C HIS A 165 5.61 22.92 33.10
N ILE A 166 4.95 23.86 33.78
CA ILE A 166 5.16 25.28 33.52
C ILE A 166 6.50 25.72 34.14
N HIS A 167 7.37 26.34 33.35
CA HIS A 167 8.69 26.76 33.84
C HIS A 167 8.63 28.13 34.52
N THR A 168 9.19 28.24 35.73
CA THR A 168 9.20 29.49 36.49
C THR A 168 10.05 30.53 35.75
N ARG A 169 9.41 31.60 35.27
CA ARG A 169 10.05 32.65 34.43
C ARG A 169 10.67 32.10 33.13
N GLY A 170 10.20 30.95 32.64
CA GLY A 170 10.72 30.32 31.42
C GLY A 170 12.06 29.60 31.60
N ASP A 171 12.58 29.47 32.83
CA ASP A 171 13.81 28.73 33.10
C ASP A 171 13.55 27.21 33.10
N PHE A 172 14.08 26.50 32.10
CA PHE A 172 13.90 25.06 31.92
C PHE A 172 14.48 24.22 33.07
N LEU A 173 15.36 24.80 33.91
CA LEU A 173 15.91 24.14 35.10
C LEU A 173 15.00 24.29 36.32
N ARG A 174 13.94 25.09 36.23
CA ARG A 174 13.02 25.40 37.34
C ARG A 174 11.58 24.98 36.99
N PRO A 175 11.29 23.67 36.94
CA PRO A 175 9.93 23.18 36.75
C PRO A 175 9.05 23.68 37.88
N GLY A 176 7.92 24.29 37.52
CA GLY A 176 6.81 24.63 38.42
C GLY A 176 5.76 23.54 38.39
N ASP A 177 4.49 23.92 38.40
CA ASP A 177 3.37 22.97 38.45
C ASP A 177 3.25 22.13 37.17
N PRO A 178 2.84 20.85 37.29
CA PRO A 178 2.55 20.01 36.13
C PRO A 178 1.33 20.52 35.38
N VAL A 179 1.33 20.37 34.05
CA VAL A 179 0.23 20.79 33.18
C VAL A 179 -0.33 19.61 32.39
N GLN A 180 -1.61 19.71 32.03
CA GLN A 180 -2.30 18.75 31.17
C GLN A 180 -2.46 19.30 29.75
N PRO A 181 -2.59 18.43 28.73
CA PRO A 181 -2.90 18.87 27.37
C PRO A 181 -4.22 19.63 27.33
N THR A 182 -4.18 20.93 27.01
CA THR A 182 -5.35 21.78 26.81
C THR A 182 -4.93 23.11 26.16
N THR A 183 -5.87 24.02 25.92
CA THR A 183 -5.58 25.37 25.43
C THR A 183 -5.12 26.31 26.55
N LEU A 184 -4.64 27.49 26.19
CA LEU A 184 -4.55 28.58 27.16
C LEU A 184 -5.95 28.86 27.73
N ALA A 185 -6.04 29.20 29.02
CA ALA A 185 -7.31 29.44 29.71
C ALA A 185 -8.15 30.61 29.14
N VAL A 186 -7.52 31.48 28.33
CA VAL A 186 -8.21 32.57 27.61
C VAL A 186 -8.91 32.09 26.34
N LEU A 187 -8.60 30.88 25.87
CA LEU A 187 -9.19 30.24 24.70
C LEU A 187 -10.22 29.19 25.12
N GLN A 188 -11.09 28.82 24.18
CA GLN A 188 -12.03 27.72 24.39
C GLN A 188 -11.27 26.40 24.57
N PRO A 189 -11.55 25.61 25.62
CA PRO A 189 -10.94 24.30 25.78
C PRO A 189 -11.38 23.36 24.65
N PHE A 190 -10.58 22.34 24.37
CA PHE A 190 -10.98 21.21 23.54
C PHE A 190 -11.11 19.96 24.38
N GLU A 191 -12.15 19.19 24.09
CA GLU A 191 -12.40 17.91 24.73
C GLU A 191 -11.75 16.78 23.94
N PRO A 192 -11.37 15.67 24.59
CA PRO A 192 -10.98 14.46 23.89
C PRO A 192 -12.10 13.99 22.95
N ARG A 193 -11.73 13.45 21.78
CA ARG A 193 -12.68 12.70 20.94
C ARG A 193 -13.38 11.60 21.74
N GLN A 194 -14.66 11.37 21.42
CA GLN A 194 -15.48 10.34 22.05
C GLN A 194 -15.02 8.94 21.62
N GLU A 195 -14.04 8.39 22.33
CA GLU A 195 -13.50 7.05 22.14
C GLU A 195 -13.51 6.31 23.49
N PRO A 196 -13.89 5.01 23.55
CA PRO A 196 -14.19 4.32 24.81
C PRO A 196 -13.06 4.35 25.86
N GLU A 197 -11.81 4.40 25.41
CA GLU A 197 -10.63 4.33 26.28
C GLU A 197 -9.94 5.70 26.46
N LYS A 198 -10.41 6.74 25.77
CA LYS A 198 -9.71 8.01 25.68
C LYS A 198 -10.14 8.99 26.77
N LYS A 199 -9.24 9.24 27.71
CA LYS A 199 -9.47 10.14 28.86
C LYS A 199 -8.80 11.51 28.75
N GLN A 200 -7.81 11.66 27.87
CA GLN A 200 -7.00 12.86 27.75
C GLN A 200 -6.91 13.33 26.29
N PRO A 201 -6.82 14.65 26.05
CA PRO A 201 -6.69 15.18 24.71
C PRO A 201 -5.31 14.88 24.11
N ASP A 202 -5.24 14.69 22.80
CA ASP A 202 -4.02 14.47 22.04
C ASP A 202 -3.86 15.48 20.89
N ARG A 203 -2.80 15.29 20.09
CA ARG A 203 -2.49 16.17 18.96
C ARG A 203 -3.58 16.20 17.89
N LEU A 204 -4.32 15.11 17.72
CA LEU A 204 -5.41 15.05 16.74
C LEU A 204 -6.66 15.75 17.28
N ASP A 205 -6.91 15.73 18.59
CA ASP A 205 -7.96 16.57 19.18
C ASP A 205 -7.64 18.06 18.99
N LEU A 206 -6.38 18.46 19.24
CA LEU A 206 -5.93 19.83 18.96
C LEU A 206 -6.08 20.18 17.46
N ALA A 207 -5.70 19.27 16.55
CA ALA A 207 -5.85 19.50 15.12
C ALA A 207 -7.32 19.72 14.74
N ASN A 208 -8.23 18.89 15.25
CA ASN A 208 -9.67 19.02 15.03
C ASN A 208 -10.21 20.35 15.58
N TRP A 209 -9.73 20.79 16.75
CA TRP A 209 -10.07 22.10 17.33
C TRP A 209 -9.57 23.28 16.48
N ILE A 210 -8.35 23.18 15.92
CA ILE A 210 -7.80 24.22 15.03
C ILE A 210 -8.64 24.37 13.76
N VAL A 211 -9.13 23.28 13.17
CA VAL A 211 -9.94 23.31 11.93
C VAL A 211 -11.44 23.26 12.18
N ALA A 212 -11.86 23.40 13.44
CA ALA A 212 -13.26 23.33 13.82
C ALA A 212 -14.07 24.46 13.17
N ARG A 213 -15.34 24.20 12.85
CA ARG A 213 -16.21 25.14 12.13
C ARG A 213 -16.47 26.43 12.91
N ASP A 214 -16.45 26.35 14.23
CA ASP A 214 -16.56 27.46 15.17
C ASP A 214 -15.27 28.26 15.33
N ASN A 215 -14.15 27.80 14.74
CA ASN A 215 -12.91 28.56 14.59
C ASN A 215 -12.80 29.18 13.18
N PRO A 216 -13.26 30.43 12.98
CA PRO A 216 -13.26 31.07 11.66
C PRO A 216 -11.86 31.51 11.20
N LEU A 217 -10.84 31.50 12.08
CA LEU A 217 -9.54 32.06 11.75
C LEU A 217 -8.79 31.20 10.73
N THR A 218 -8.82 29.88 10.91
CA THR A 218 -8.07 28.93 10.08
C THR A 218 -8.48 29.00 8.62
N SER A 219 -9.79 29.02 8.34
CA SER A 219 -10.31 29.11 6.97
C SER A 219 -10.03 30.48 6.34
N ARG A 220 -10.18 31.59 7.08
CA ARG A 220 -9.82 32.94 6.62
C ARG A 220 -8.34 33.04 6.23
N VAL A 221 -7.44 32.53 7.07
CA VAL A 221 -5.99 32.52 6.80
C VAL A 221 -5.67 31.68 5.58
N ALA A 222 -6.24 30.47 5.49
CA ALA A 222 -6.01 29.56 4.36
C ALA A 222 -6.48 30.17 3.02
N VAL A 223 -7.70 30.69 2.96
CA VAL A 223 -8.24 31.36 1.78
C VAL A 223 -7.39 32.57 1.40
N ASN A 224 -6.99 33.40 2.36
CA ASN A 224 -6.18 34.58 2.08
C ASN A 224 -4.80 34.21 1.50
N ARG A 225 -4.18 33.11 1.96
CA ARG A 225 -2.93 32.60 1.38
C ARG A 225 -3.12 32.18 -0.07
N TRP A 226 -4.17 31.41 -0.38
CA TRP A 226 -4.48 31.04 -1.76
C TRP A 226 -4.80 32.25 -2.63
N TRP A 227 -5.58 33.20 -2.11
CA TRP A 227 -5.85 34.47 -2.77
C TRP A 227 -4.56 35.22 -3.08
N MET A 228 -3.64 35.31 -2.13
CA MET A 228 -2.34 35.97 -2.32
C MET A 228 -1.50 35.29 -3.39
N HIS A 229 -1.49 33.95 -3.47
CA HIS A 229 -0.81 33.23 -4.56
C HIS A 229 -1.43 33.50 -5.94
N LEU A 230 -2.75 33.74 -5.98
CA LEU A 230 -3.49 33.97 -7.23
C LEU A 230 -3.43 35.42 -7.71
N PHE A 231 -3.52 36.39 -6.80
CA PHE A 231 -3.54 37.83 -7.13
C PHE A 231 -2.20 38.54 -6.87
N GLY A 232 -1.23 37.88 -6.24
CA GLY A 232 0.03 38.46 -5.79
C GLY A 232 -0.06 39.29 -4.51
N ARG A 233 -1.28 39.58 -4.04
CA ARG A 233 -1.59 40.34 -2.83
C ARG A 233 -2.77 39.70 -2.11
N GLY A 234 -2.67 39.53 -0.79
CA GLY A 234 -3.78 39.02 0.03
C GLY A 234 -4.93 40.04 0.16
N ILE A 235 -6.13 39.55 0.49
CA ILE A 235 -7.23 40.39 0.98
C ILE A 235 -6.79 41.05 2.30
N VAL A 236 -6.09 40.29 3.14
CA VAL A 236 -5.26 40.77 4.24
C VAL A 236 -3.80 40.65 3.79
N ASN A 237 -3.11 41.79 3.66
CA ASN A 237 -1.75 41.81 3.12
C ASN A 237 -0.67 41.39 4.14
N THR A 238 -1.04 41.21 5.40
CA THR A 238 -0.20 40.65 6.46
C THR A 238 -0.61 39.19 6.74
N PRO A 239 -0.22 38.21 5.90
CA PRO A 239 -0.72 36.84 6.00
C PRO A 239 -0.37 36.17 7.35
N GLU A 240 0.67 36.66 8.04
CA GLU A 240 1.14 36.13 9.33
C GLU A 240 0.52 36.85 10.55
N ASP A 241 -0.30 37.90 10.34
CA ASP A 241 -0.98 38.62 11.42
C ASP A 241 -2.40 39.02 11.01
N PHE A 242 -3.37 38.27 11.50
CA PHE A 242 -4.82 38.55 11.38
C PHE A 242 -5.39 39.22 12.64
N GLY A 243 -4.52 39.58 13.59
CA GLY A 243 -4.87 40.24 14.84
C GLY A 243 -4.96 41.75 14.69
N THR A 244 -4.97 42.45 15.83
CA THR A 244 -5.11 43.91 15.88
C THR A 244 -3.89 44.68 15.37
N ARG A 245 -2.76 43.98 15.17
CA ARG A 245 -1.50 44.56 14.66
C ARG A 245 -1.31 44.32 13.15
N GLY A 246 -2.11 43.43 12.56
CA GLY A 246 -2.17 43.21 11.13
C GLY A 246 -2.95 44.27 10.36
N GLU A 247 -2.84 44.23 9.03
CA GLU A 247 -3.69 45.01 8.14
C GLU A 247 -5.14 44.51 8.20
N LYS A 248 -6.10 45.43 8.07
CA LYS A 248 -7.51 45.07 7.92
C LYS A 248 -7.75 44.47 6.54
N PRO A 249 -8.70 43.52 6.40
CA PRO A 249 -9.08 43.00 5.09
C PRO A 249 -9.61 44.13 4.19
N SER A 250 -9.13 44.18 2.95
CA SER A 250 -9.65 45.12 1.94
C SER A 250 -11.12 44.85 1.61
N HIS A 251 -11.52 43.57 1.62
CA HIS A 251 -12.87 43.11 1.34
C HIS A 251 -13.32 42.08 2.40
N PRO A 252 -13.77 42.52 3.58
CA PRO A 252 -14.11 41.63 4.69
C PRO A 252 -15.24 40.64 4.33
N GLU A 253 -16.30 41.10 3.68
CA GLU A 253 -17.44 40.24 3.32
C GLU A 253 -17.05 39.14 2.31
N LEU A 254 -16.16 39.47 1.37
CA LEU A 254 -15.61 38.50 0.42
C LEU A 254 -14.76 37.44 1.12
N LEU A 255 -13.90 37.86 2.04
CA LEU A 255 -13.07 36.94 2.82
C LEU A 255 -13.95 35.99 3.64
N ASP A 256 -14.98 36.51 4.28
CA ASP A 256 -15.92 35.72 5.10
C ASP A 256 -16.73 34.74 4.27
N TRP A 257 -17.20 35.18 3.10
CA TRP A 257 -17.89 34.33 2.16
C TRP A 257 -17.00 33.19 1.64
N LEU A 258 -15.78 33.50 1.20
CA LEU A 258 -14.83 32.49 0.72
C LEU A 258 -14.41 31.52 1.84
N ALA A 259 -14.18 32.02 3.05
CA ALA A 259 -13.81 31.19 4.21
C ALA A 259 -14.93 30.22 4.57
N THR A 260 -16.18 30.68 4.57
CA THR A 260 -17.36 29.82 4.83
C THR A 260 -17.53 28.80 3.72
N TRP A 261 -17.49 29.25 2.46
CA TRP A 261 -17.57 28.37 1.29
C TRP A 261 -16.49 27.29 1.30
N TYR A 262 -15.25 27.64 1.67
CA TYR A 262 -14.13 26.70 1.72
C TYR A 262 -14.36 25.59 2.75
N MET A 263 -14.88 25.92 3.94
CA MET A 263 -15.25 24.93 4.95
C MET A 263 -16.43 24.06 4.48
N ASP A 264 -17.45 24.66 3.85
CA ASP A 264 -18.64 23.95 3.37
C ASP A 264 -18.35 22.98 2.21
N ASN A 265 -17.30 23.25 1.43
CA ASN A 265 -16.85 22.40 0.33
C ASN A 265 -15.68 21.49 0.75
N GLY A 266 -15.65 21.09 2.02
CA GLY A 266 -14.72 20.06 2.51
C GLY A 266 -13.25 20.47 2.46
N TRP A 267 -12.95 21.77 2.57
CA TRP A 267 -11.58 22.30 2.53
C TRP A 267 -10.83 21.99 1.22
N SER A 268 -11.57 21.77 0.13
CA SER A 268 -10.99 21.41 -1.16
C SER A 268 -10.33 22.61 -1.84
N THR A 269 -9.01 22.67 -1.79
CA THR A 269 -8.23 23.66 -2.55
C THR A 269 -8.46 23.52 -4.06
N LYS A 270 -8.75 22.29 -4.51
CA LYS A 270 -9.05 22.00 -5.91
C LYS A 270 -10.39 22.53 -6.37
N ASP A 271 -11.31 22.85 -5.47
CA ASP A 271 -12.56 23.53 -5.80
C ASP A 271 -12.44 25.04 -5.59
N LEU A 272 -11.70 25.48 -4.56
CA LEU A 272 -11.46 26.91 -4.29
C LEU A 272 -10.73 27.60 -5.45
N ILE A 273 -9.68 26.97 -6.00
CA ILE A 273 -8.89 27.58 -7.07
C ILE A 273 -9.76 27.84 -8.31
N PRO A 274 -10.49 26.85 -8.89
CA PRO A 274 -11.44 27.09 -9.98
C PRO A 274 -12.45 28.19 -9.69
N LEU A 275 -13.04 28.21 -8.49
CA LEU A 275 -13.99 29.26 -8.09
C LEU A 275 -13.39 30.66 -8.27
N VAL A 276 -12.15 30.86 -7.80
CA VAL A 276 -11.46 32.14 -7.89
C VAL A 276 -11.02 32.44 -9.33
N VAL A 277 -10.35 31.49 -10.01
CA VAL A 277 -9.74 31.76 -11.33
C VAL A 277 -10.75 31.89 -12.47
N THR A 278 -11.97 31.38 -12.28
CA THR A 278 -13.08 31.55 -13.24
C THR A 278 -13.93 32.79 -12.95
N SER A 279 -13.68 33.51 -11.85
CA SER A 279 -14.35 34.78 -11.54
C SER A 279 -14.08 35.83 -12.63
N ASN A 280 -14.98 36.82 -12.74
CA ASN A 280 -14.75 37.95 -13.64
C ASN A 280 -13.51 38.74 -13.21
N THR A 281 -13.37 38.97 -11.90
CA THR A 281 -12.27 39.73 -11.29
C THR A 281 -10.89 39.15 -11.61
N TYR A 282 -10.72 37.82 -11.51
CA TYR A 282 -9.44 37.17 -11.82
C TYR A 282 -9.11 37.20 -13.32
N ARG A 283 -10.12 37.16 -14.18
CA ARG A 283 -9.97 37.13 -15.65
C ARG A 283 -9.79 38.52 -16.28
N GLN A 284 -9.79 39.58 -15.49
CA GLN A 284 -9.49 40.93 -16.00
C GLN A 284 -8.06 40.99 -16.57
N ALA A 285 -7.84 41.91 -17.51
CA ALA A 285 -6.51 42.18 -18.03
C ALA A 285 -5.56 42.69 -16.93
N SER A 286 -4.26 42.42 -17.07
CA SER A 286 -3.21 42.95 -16.19
C SER A 286 -2.59 44.26 -16.71
N GLU A 287 -3.24 44.89 -17.69
CA GLU A 287 -2.84 46.19 -18.24
C GLU A 287 -3.00 47.29 -17.20
N THR A 288 -2.03 48.20 -17.12
CA THR A 288 -2.06 49.31 -16.19
C THR A 288 -3.18 50.26 -16.58
N ARG A 289 -3.98 50.69 -15.59
CA ARG A 289 -5.10 51.60 -15.78
C ARG A 289 -4.72 52.99 -15.29
N LEU A 290 -4.32 53.85 -16.22
CA LEU A 290 -3.85 55.22 -15.92
C LEU A 290 -4.90 56.06 -15.16
N ASP A 291 -6.19 55.76 -15.34
CA ASP A 291 -7.29 56.43 -14.62
C ASP A 291 -7.36 56.09 -13.12
N LEU A 292 -6.67 55.03 -12.70
CA LEU A 292 -6.66 54.53 -11.32
C LEU A 292 -5.30 54.64 -10.63
N ASP A 293 -4.22 55.01 -11.34
CA ASP A 293 -2.87 55.06 -10.78
C ASP A 293 -2.76 55.98 -9.55
N GLU A 294 -3.50 57.09 -9.51
CA GLU A 294 -3.51 58.00 -8.35
C GLU A 294 -4.48 57.57 -7.24
N ARG A 295 -5.54 56.83 -7.60
CA ARG A 295 -6.66 56.52 -6.68
C ARG A 295 -6.51 55.16 -5.99
N ASP A 296 -5.93 54.20 -6.71
CA ASP A 296 -5.70 52.84 -6.27
C ASP A 296 -4.38 52.29 -6.85
N PRO A 297 -3.22 52.90 -6.50
CA PRO A 297 -1.92 52.48 -7.03
C PRO A 297 -1.59 51.01 -6.71
N GLU A 298 -2.08 50.52 -5.57
CA GLU A 298 -1.86 49.17 -5.06
C GLU A 298 -2.86 48.14 -5.60
N ASN A 299 -3.80 48.54 -6.45
CA ASN A 299 -4.87 47.70 -7.00
C ASN A 299 -5.71 46.99 -5.90
N LEU A 300 -5.96 47.68 -4.79
CA LEU A 300 -6.79 47.20 -3.68
C LEU A 300 -8.24 46.99 -4.10
N TRP A 301 -8.75 47.74 -5.08
CA TRP A 301 -10.11 47.61 -5.61
C TRP A 301 -10.25 46.46 -6.61
N LEU A 302 -9.15 45.76 -6.91
CA LEU A 302 -9.12 44.65 -7.85
C LEU A 302 -9.64 45.05 -9.24
N ALA A 303 -9.27 46.25 -9.71
CA ALA A 303 -9.74 46.80 -10.99
C ALA A 303 -9.00 46.24 -12.21
N ARG A 304 -7.93 45.48 -11.97
CA ARG A 304 -7.13 44.74 -12.96
C ARG A 304 -6.53 43.49 -12.31
N GLN A 305 -6.01 42.58 -13.13
CA GLN A 305 -5.21 41.47 -12.60
C GLN A 305 -3.82 41.95 -12.16
N GLY A 306 -3.32 41.38 -11.06
CA GLY A 306 -2.01 41.65 -10.51
C GLY A 306 -0.87 41.20 -11.44
N ARG A 307 0.26 41.89 -11.35
CA ARG A 307 1.54 41.44 -11.91
C ARG A 307 2.41 41.06 -10.74
N PHE A 308 2.80 39.80 -10.65
CA PHE A 308 3.61 39.30 -9.56
C PHE A 308 4.74 38.44 -10.09
N ARG A 309 5.82 38.39 -9.32
CA ARG A 309 6.96 37.54 -9.59
C ARG A 309 6.57 36.11 -9.25
N VAL A 310 6.80 35.20 -10.19
CA VAL A 310 6.60 33.77 -10.00
C VAL A 310 7.91 33.10 -9.58
N ASP A 311 7.79 31.98 -8.88
CA ASP A 311 8.94 31.20 -8.41
C ASP A 311 9.71 30.56 -9.57
N ALA A 312 10.96 30.17 -9.31
CA ALA A 312 11.87 29.66 -10.35
C ALA A 312 11.32 28.41 -11.06
N GLU A 313 10.60 27.57 -10.34
CA GLU A 313 9.92 26.37 -10.81
C GLU A 313 8.84 26.73 -11.84
N ILE A 314 8.05 27.77 -11.56
CA ILE A 314 7.02 28.26 -12.49
C ILE A 314 7.67 28.88 -13.72
N ILE A 315 8.76 29.64 -13.57
CA ILE A 315 9.51 30.20 -14.71
C ILE A 315 9.98 29.08 -15.64
N ARG A 316 10.56 28.00 -15.07
CA ARG A 316 10.99 26.83 -15.83
C ARG A 316 9.82 26.17 -16.56
N ASP A 317 8.73 25.89 -15.85
CA ASP A 317 7.57 25.19 -16.42
C ASP A 317 6.90 26.03 -17.52
N LEU A 318 6.80 27.35 -17.37
CA LEU A 318 6.36 28.27 -18.44
C LEU A 318 7.28 28.20 -19.66
N SER A 319 8.61 28.23 -19.45
CA SER A 319 9.59 28.14 -20.53
C SER A 319 9.49 26.82 -21.29
N LEU A 320 9.30 25.71 -20.56
CA LEU A 320 9.10 24.37 -21.15
C LEU A 320 7.75 24.25 -21.86
N ALA A 321 6.70 24.86 -21.32
CA ALA A 321 5.37 24.85 -21.93
C ALA A 321 5.37 25.61 -23.25
N VAL A 322 5.93 26.82 -23.29
CA VAL A 322 6.02 27.66 -24.50
C VAL A 322 6.89 27.00 -25.57
N SER A 323 7.95 26.29 -25.18
CA SER A 323 8.81 25.54 -26.11
C SER A 323 8.23 24.20 -26.56
N GLY A 324 7.09 23.77 -26.02
CA GLY A 324 6.47 22.47 -26.33
C GLY A 324 7.22 21.27 -25.75
N LEU A 325 8.15 21.48 -24.82
CA LEU A 325 8.97 20.43 -24.20
C LEU A 325 8.41 19.90 -22.88
N LEU A 326 7.48 20.63 -22.26
CA LEU A 326 6.93 20.26 -20.95
C LEU A 326 6.29 18.86 -21.00
N ASN A 327 6.81 17.96 -20.17
CA ASN A 327 6.18 16.67 -19.91
C ASN A 327 5.24 16.82 -18.69
N PRO A 328 3.90 16.74 -18.87
CA PRO A 328 2.92 17.03 -17.83
C PRO A 328 2.71 15.89 -16.83
N LYS A 329 3.43 14.77 -16.98
CA LYS A 329 3.35 13.62 -16.10
C LYS A 329 3.66 14.03 -14.65
N VAL A 330 2.75 13.71 -13.74
CA VAL A 330 2.86 13.97 -12.30
C VAL A 330 3.27 12.68 -11.58
N GLY A 331 4.16 12.81 -10.60
CA GLY A 331 4.65 11.70 -9.78
C GLY A 331 5.78 10.89 -10.43
N GLY A 332 6.02 9.69 -9.90
CA GLY A 332 7.12 8.80 -10.31
C GLY A 332 8.46 9.12 -9.62
N PRO A 333 9.53 8.39 -9.96
CA PRO A 333 10.86 8.57 -9.37
C PRO A 333 11.39 9.99 -9.60
N SER A 334 12.20 10.52 -8.68
CA SER A 334 12.85 11.82 -8.84
C SER A 334 13.62 11.91 -10.17
N PHE A 335 13.57 13.07 -10.81
CA PHE A 335 14.27 13.34 -12.07
C PHE A 335 15.30 14.45 -11.87
N ARG A 336 16.29 14.50 -12.76
CA ARG A 336 17.36 15.51 -12.76
C ARG A 336 17.24 16.34 -14.03
N PRO A 337 16.72 17.58 -13.97
CA PRO A 337 16.66 18.46 -15.13
C PRO A 337 18.07 18.80 -15.65
N PRO A 338 18.20 19.25 -16.91
CA PRO A 338 19.46 19.73 -17.45
C PRO A 338 19.97 20.91 -16.63
N LEU A 339 21.25 20.88 -16.23
CA LEU A 339 21.93 22.02 -15.64
C LEU A 339 22.83 22.68 -16.71
N PRO A 340 22.97 24.01 -16.69
CA PRO A 340 24.00 24.67 -17.47
C PRO A 340 25.39 24.14 -17.15
N GLU A 341 26.29 24.18 -18.13
CA GLU A 341 27.67 23.75 -17.98
C GLU A 341 28.37 24.53 -16.85
N GLY A 342 29.19 23.84 -16.05
CA GLY A 342 29.94 24.44 -14.94
C GLY A 342 29.18 24.62 -13.62
N VAL A 343 27.84 24.50 -13.59
CA VAL A 343 27.06 24.66 -12.34
C VAL A 343 27.36 23.55 -11.34
N ALA A 344 27.47 22.30 -11.81
CA ALA A 344 27.79 21.16 -10.95
C ALA A 344 29.20 21.24 -10.35
N ASP A 345 30.13 21.93 -11.04
CA ASP A 345 31.52 22.10 -10.60
C ASP A 345 31.68 23.07 -9.42
N LEU A 346 30.65 23.88 -9.15
CA LEU A 346 30.59 24.78 -7.98
C LEU A 346 30.38 24.03 -6.66
N GLY A 347 30.00 22.75 -6.71
CA GLY A 347 29.89 21.90 -5.54
C GLY A 347 31.23 21.66 -4.84
N TYR A 348 31.22 21.55 -3.51
CA TYR A 348 32.42 21.32 -2.72
C TYR A 348 33.22 20.13 -3.27
N ALA A 349 34.50 20.35 -3.56
CA ALA A 349 35.44 19.37 -4.08
C ALA A 349 34.98 18.64 -5.38
N ARG A 350 34.13 19.27 -6.22
CA ARG A 350 33.53 18.65 -7.42
C ARG A 350 32.83 17.31 -7.14
N SER A 351 32.26 17.18 -5.93
CA SER A 351 31.62 15.94 -5.47
C SER A 351 30.25 15.70 -6.08
N VAL A 352 29.62 16.73 -6.64
CA VAL A 352 28.25 16.65 -7.18
C VAL A 352 28.27 16.04 -8.58
N LYS A 353 27.90 14.75 -8.67
CA LYS A 353 27.66 14.07 -9.95
C LYS A 353 26.20 14.25 -10.38
N TRP A 354 25.95 15.18 -11.31
CA TRP A 354 24.61 15.47 -11.81
C TRP A 354 24.31 14.76 -13.13
N ASN A 355 23.85 13.51 -13.04
CA ASN A 355 23.45 12.76 -14.23
C ASN A 355 22.04 13.18 -14.65
N VAL A 356 21.94 13.97 -15.72
CA VAL A 356 20.65 14.45 -16.26
C VAL A 356 19.78 13.26 -16.66
N SER A 357 18.48 13.33 -16.36
CA SER A 357 17.53 12.28 -16.75
C SER A 357 17.43 12.14 -18.28
N GLU A 358 17.07 10.95 -18.74
CA GLU A 358 16.97 10.67 -20.17
C GLU A 358 15.59 11.01 -20.75
N GLY A 359 15.53 11.12 -22.08
CA GLY A 359 14.26 11.27 -22.82
C GLY A 359 13.42 12.48 -22.38
N ALA A 360 12.11 12.26 -22.24
CA ALA A 360 11.14 13.27 -21.83
C ALA A 360 11.14 13.54 -20.31
N GLU A 361 11.78 12.69 -19.50
CA GLU A 361 11.78 12.81 -18.04
C GLU A 361 12.61 14.02 -17.57
N LYS A 362 13.63 14.45 -18.31
CA LYS A 362 14.39 15.68 -18.00
C LYS A 362 13.57 16.97 -18.09
N TYR A 363 12.45 16.92 -18.83
CA TYR A 363 11.50 18.03 -18.97
C TYR A 363 10.20 17.78 -18.22
N ARG A 364 10.19 16.82 -17.28
CA ARG A 364 9.03 16.59 -16.42
C ARG A 364 8.73 17.84 -15.60
N ARG A 365 7.44 18.06 -15.40
CA ARG A 365 6.92 19.08 -14.49
C ARG A 365 7.48 18.85 -13.07
N GLY A 366 7.95 19.91 -12.43
CA GLY A 366 8.31 19.87 -11.01
C GLY A 366 7.06 19.70 -10.12
N LEU A 367 7.25 19.15 -8.92
CA LEU A 367 6.20 19.05 -7.90
C LEU A 367 6.58 19.84 -6.66
#